data_AF-X1VII2-F1
#
_entry.id   AF-X1VII2-F1
#
_cell.length_a   1.000
_cell.length_b   1.000
_cell.length_c   1.000
_cell.angle_alpha   90.00
_cell.angle_beta   90.00
_cell.angle_gamma   90.00
#
_symmetry.space_group_name_H-M   'P 1'
#
loop_
_entity.id
_entity.type
_entity.pdbx_description
1 polymer ?
#
loop_
_entity_poly.entity_id
_entity_poly.type
_entity_poly.pdbx_seq_one_letter_code
_entity_poly.pdbx_strand_id
1 'polypeptide(L)'
;MLERIEEAYKTLVNEDQREYYDKNVLNLKRDKTFYKKESKKDIKILKEKQKDRSIRINGKVLKNIRELKGTTLEEISKKTKIGLSYLKAIEEDNYKVFPAEIFMKGFLKTYAKYLGLDPEEIVRNYTYTASQ
;
A
#
# COMPACT_ATOMS: atom_id res chain seq x y z
N MET A 1 5.09 32.58 -8.65
CA MET A 1 4.00 31.89 -9.41
C MET A 1 3.63 30.56 -8.78
N LEU A 2 4.60 29.73 -8.38
CA LEU A 2 4.37 28.49 -7.60
C LEU A 2 3.79 28.75 -6.19
N GLU A 3 4.23 29.80 -5.50
CA GLU A 3 3.69 30.18 -4.17
C GLU A 3 2.18 30.40 -4.18
N ARG A 4 1.63 31.06 -5.21
CA ARG A 4 0.18 31.29 -5.35
C ARG A 4 -0.61 30.02 -5.56
N ILE A 5 -0.02 29.01 -6.22
CA ILE A 5 -0.67 27.72 -6.47
C ILE A 5 -0.65 26.88 -5.20
N GLU A 6 0.45 26.93 -4.46
CA GLU A 6 0.62 26.20 -3.20
C GLU A 6 -0.22 26.81 -2.07
N GLU A 7 -0.34 28.15 -2.04
CA GLU A 7 -1.24 28.90 -1.19
C GLU A 7 -2.70 28.55 -1.53
N ALA A 8 -3.10 28.61 -2.81
CA ALA A 8 -4.43 28.19 -3.24
C ALA A 8 -4.73 26.72 -2.88
N TYR A 9 -3.76 25.81 -3.00
CA TYR A 9 -3.92 24.41 -2.58
C TYR A 9 -4.12 24.27 -1.07
N LYS A 10 -3.32 24.98 -0.25
CA LYS A 10 -3.47 24.98 1.22
C LYS A 10 -4.80 25.59 1.67
N THR A 11 -5.25 26.68 1.02
CA THR A 11 -6.57 27.28 1.25
C THR A 11 -7.67 26.30 0.86
N LEU A 12 -7.51 25.56 -0.25
CA LEU A 12 -8.44 24.55 -0.71
C LEU A 12 -8.44 23.27 0.16
N VAL A 13 -7.46 23.03 1.01
CA VAL A 13 -7.48 21.85 1.90
C VAL A 13 -8.21 22.14 3.21
N ASN A 14 -8.37 23.41 3.58
CA ASN A 14 -9.00 23.83 4.82
C ASN A 14 -10.44 24.36 4.58
N GLU A 15 -11.42 23.71 5.21
CA GLU A 15 -12.87 23.96 5.02
C GLU A 15 -13.27 25.41 5.37
N ASP A 16 -12.67 26.00 6.40
CA ASP A 16 -12.98 27.37 6.86
C ASP A 16 -12.41 28.45 5.94
N GLN A 17 -11.23 28.19 5.36
CA GLN A 17 -10.53 29.13 4.48
C GLN A 17 -11.10 29.10 3.05
N ARG A 18 -11.59 27.94 2.59
CA ARG A 18 -12.36 27.81 1.33
C ARG A 18 -13.61 28.68 1.34
N GLU A 19 -14.36 28.68 2.45
CA GLU A 19 -15.60 29.45 2.55
C GLU A 19 -15.36 30.96 2.43
N TYR A 20 -14.25 31.47 2.98
CA TYR A 20 -13.85 32.87 2.85
C TYR A 20 -13.50 33.25 1.39
N TYR A 21 -12.78 32.39 0.67
CA TYR A 21 -12.36 32.66 -0.70
C TYR A 21 -13.55 32.66 -1.67
N ASP A 22 -14.45 31.67 -1.57
CA ASP A 22 -15.61 31.56 -2.45
C ASP A 22 -16.64 32.68 -2.23
N LYS A 23 -16.81 33.12 -0.98
CA LYS A 23 -17.70 34.23 -0.65
C LYS A 23 -17.14 35.59 -1.08
N ASN A 24 -15.86 35.84 -0.83
CA ASN A 24 -15.29 37.19 -0.97
C ASN A 24 -14.59 37.45 -2.30
N VAL A 25 -14.05 36.41 -2.97
CA VAL A 25 -13.28 36.58 -4.20
C VAL A 25 -14.11 36.24 -5.44
N LEU A 26 -15.02 35.26 -5.37
CA LEU A 26 -15.78 34.78 -6.52
C LEU A 26 -17.27 35.16 -6.49
N ASN A 27 -17.77 35.78 -5.41
CA ASN A 27 -19.18 36.14 -5.24
C ASN A 27 -20.17 34.97 -5.44
N LEU A 28 -19.73 33.74 -5.15
CA LEU A 28 -20.53 32.54 -5.33
C LEU A 28 -21.34 32.25 -4.06
N LYS A 29 -22.66 32.38 -4.13
CA LYS A 29 -23.58 31.97 -3.05
C LYS A 29 -23.89 30.46 -3.17
N ARG A 30 -22.92 29.61 -2.86
CA ARG A 30 -23.18 28.15 -2.78
C ARG A 30 -23.54 27.76 -1.35
N ASP A 31 -24.52 26.89 -1.20
CA ASP A 31 -24.94 26.35 0.10
C ASP A 31 -23.79 25.54 0.73
N LYS A 32 -23.58 25.66 2.05
CA LYS A 32 -22.57 24.90 2.80
C LYS A 32 -22.68 23.38 2.57
N THR A 33 -23.89 22.89 2.29
CA THR A 33 -24.14 21.48 1.95
C THR A 33 -23.49 21.04 0.63
N PHE A 34 -23.30 21.97 -0.32
CA PHE A 34 -22.65 21.75 -1.60
C PHE A 34 -21.18 21.35 -1.40
N TYR A 35 -20.45 22.14 -0.61
CA TYR A 35 -19.03 21.90 -0.28
C TYR A 35 -18.82 20.58 0.46
N LYS A 36 -19.71 20.25 1.41
CA LYS A 36 -19.64 18.99 2.15
C LYS A 36 -19.89 17.76 1.26
N LYS A 37 -20.68 17.91 0.20
CA LYS A 37 -21.00 16.84 -0.75
C LYS A 37 -19.91 16.65 -1.81
N GLU A 38 -19.36 17.73 -2.36
CA GLU A 38 -18.23 17.68 -3.30
C GLU A 38 -16.95 17.23 -2.60
N SER A 39 -16.60 17.79 -1.44
CA SER A 39 -15.43 17.37 -0.65
C SER A 39 -15.48 15.86 -0.33
N LYS A 40 -16.64 15.31 0.06
CA LYS A 40 -16.80 13.87 0.26
C LYS A 40 -16.60 13.06 -1.02
N LYS A 41 -17.05 13.55 -2.17
CA LYS A 41 -16.82 12.90 -3.48
C LYS A 41 -15.35 12.96 -3.87
N ASP A 42 -14.69 14.09 -3.69
CA ASP A 42 -13.26 14.28 -3.99
C ASP A 42 -12.40 13.41 -3.08
N ILE A 43 -12.69 13.37 -1.78
CA ILE A 43 -12.03 12.47 -0.81
C ILE A 43 -12.26 11.00 -1.22
N LYS A 44 -13.45 10.65 -1.69
CA LYS A 44 -13.75 9.29 -2.19
C LYS A 44 -12.95 8.96 -3.45
N ILE A 45 -12.90 9.87 -4.42
CA ILE A 45 -12.13 9.74 -5.68
C ILE A 45 -10.63 9.63 -5.39
N LEU A 46 -10.11 10.40 -4.43
CA LEU A 46 -8.71 10.33 -4.00
C LEU A 46 -8.38 8.98 -3.34
N LYS A 47 -9.27 8.47 -2.48
CA LYS A 47 -9.12 7.13 -1.89
C LYS A 47 -9.21 6.01 -2.93
N GLU A 48 -10.11 6.14 -3.91
CA GLU A 48 -10.27 5.16 -5.00
C GLU A 48 -9.07 5.18 -5.97
N LYS A 49 -8.52 6.36 -6.32
CA LYS A 49 -7.30 6.46 -7.14
C LYS A 49 -6.04 5.94 -6.45
N GLN A 50 -5.97 5.96 -5.13
CA GLN A 50 -4.88 5.30 -4.38
C GLN A 50 -5.02 3.77 -4.40
N LYS A 51 -6.25 3.26 -4.46
CA LYS A 51 -6.56 1.82 -4.48
C LYS A 51 -6.11 1.13 -5.79
N ASP A 52 -6.15 1.83 -6.92
CA ASP A 52 -5.78 1.29 -8.24
C ASP A 52 -4.26 1.17 -8.48
N ARG A 53 -3.42 1.86 -7.71
CA ARG A 53 -1.95 1.65 -7.75
C ARG A 53 -1.48 0.49 -6.86
N SER A 54 -2.37 -0.43 -6.49
CA SER A 54 -2.02 -1.58 -5.68
C SER A 54 -1.07 -2.51 -6.44
N ILE A 55 0.23 -2.42 -6.16
CA ILE A 55 1.21 -3.40 -6.61
C ILE A 55 0.77 -4.76 -6.08
N ARG A 56 0.48 -5.70 -6.99
CA ARG A 56 0.15 -7.07 -6.64
C ARG A 56 1.40 -7.74 -6.08
N ILE A 57 1.36 -8.13 -4.80
CA ILE A 57 2.49 -8.80 -4.15
C ILE A 57 2.45 -10.29 -4.51
N ASN A 58 3.59 -10.80 -4.96
CA ASN A 58 3.80 -12.22 -5.27
C ASN A 58 5.28 -12.59 -5.03
N GLY A 59 5.61 -13.86 -5.24
CA GLY A 59 6.95 -14.39 -5.00
C GLY A 59 8.03 -13.65 -5.78
N LYS A 60 7.74 -13.35 -7.05
CA LYS A 60 8.65 -12.60 -7.94
C LYS A 60 8.96 -11.19 -7.41
N VAL A 61 7.97 -10.48 -6.88
CA VAL A 61 8.16 -9.16 -6.27
C VAL A 61 9.06 -9.25 -5.04
N LEU A 62 8.80 -10.21 -4.14
CA LEU A 62 9.63 -10.41 -2.94
C LEU A 62 11.08 -10.79 -3.29
N LYS A 63 11.26 -11.64 -4.31
CA LYS A 63 12.57 -12.00 -4.84
C LYS A 63 13.35 -10.77 -5.33
N ASN A 64 12.71 -9.92 -6.14
CA ASN A 64 13.34 -8.71 -6.64
C ASN A 64 13.76 -7.78 -5.49
N ILE A 65 12.90 -7.62 -4.48
CA ILE A 65 13.23 -6.82 -3.29
C ILE A 65 14.43 -7.40 -2.56
N ARG A 66 14.48 -8.73 -2.38
CA ARG A 66 15.63 -9.41 -1.76
C ARG A 66 16.92 -9.16 -2.54
N GLU A 67 16.88 -9.34 -3.86
CA GLU A 67 18.04 -9.17 -4.73
C GLU A 67 18.54 -7.71 -4.73
N LEU A 68 17.63 -6.74 -4.72
CA LEU A 68 17.98 -5.31 -4.56
C LEU A 68 18.64 -5.00 -3.21
N LYS A 69 18.30 -5.75 -2.15
CA LYS A 69 18.97 -5.66 -0.85
C LYS A 69 20.30 -6.42 -0.79
N GLY A 70 20.67 -7.15 -1.85
CA GLY A 70 21.94 -7.88 -1.94
C GLY A 70 22.08 -9.04 -0.95
N THR A 71 20.96 -9.58 -0.44
CA THR A 71 20.96 -10.68 0.55
C THR A 71 20.58 -12.00 -0.10
N THR A 72 21.21 -13.09 0.34
CA THR A 72 20.95 -14.43 -0.20
C THR A 72 19.91 -15.16 0.63
N LEU A 73 19.31 -16.21 0.04
CA LEU A 73 18.37 -17.06 0.76
C LEU A 73 19.02 -17.78 1.94
N GLU A 74 20.31 -18.12 1.83
CA GLU A 74 21.11 -18.76 2.89
C GLU A 74 21.26 -17.83 4.09
N GLU A 75 21.50 -16.53 3.86
CA GLU A 75 21.60 -15.55 4.92
C GLU A 75 20.26 -15.38 5.66
N ILE A 76 19.16 -15.25 4.89
CA ILE A 76 17.81 -15.17 5.44
C ILE A 76 17.48 -16.43 6.24
N SER A 77 17.76 -17.61 5.69
CA SER A 77 17.52 -18.89 6.37
C SER A 77 18.29 -18.95 7.69
N LYS A 78 19.57 -18.56 7.71
CA LYS A 78 20.39 -18.55 8.93
C LYS A 78 19.82 -17.65 10.02
N LYS A 79 19.34 -16.47 9.65
CA LYS A 79 18.80 -15.45 10.57
C LYS A 79 17.36 -15.74 11.02
N THR A 80 16.50 -16.23 10.12
CA THR A 80 15.07 -16.46 10.39
C THR A 80 14.74 -17.89 10.83
N LYS A 81 15.66 -18.83 10.63
CA LYS A 81 15.46 -20.28 10.82
C LYS A 81 14.43 -20.91 9.89
N ILE A 82 13.98 -20.19 8.86
CA ILE A 82 13.16 -20.76 7.80
C ILE A 82 14.04 -21.61 6.89
N GLY A 83 13.59 -22.82 6.55
CA GLY A 83 14.29 -23.68 5.61
C GLY A 83 14.39 -23.05 4.21
N LEU A 84 15.53 -23.24 3.54
CA LEU A 84 15.77 -22.72 2.19
C LEU A 84 14.67 -23.12 1.19
N SER A 85 14.17 -24.35 1.28
CA SER A 85 13.09 -24.86 0.43
C SER A 85 11.82 -24.02 0.55
N TYR A 86 11.45 -23.58 1.75
CA TYR A 86 10.28 -22.74 1.98
C TYR A 86 10.49 -21.31 1.46
N LEU A 87 11.68 -20.74 1.64
CA LEU A 87 11.97 -19.40 1.09
C LEU A 87 11.92 -19.40 -0.44
N LYS A 88 12.51 -20.42 -1.08
CA LYS A 88 12.39 -20.62 -2.53
C LYS A 88 10.93 -20.80 -2.95
N ALA A 89 10.19 -21.62 -2.22
CA ALA A 89 8.78 -21.85 -2.49
C ALA A 89 7.93 -20.57 -2.39
N ILE A 90 8.26 -19.65 -1.48
CA ILE A 90 7.63 -18.31 -1.47
C ILE A 90 7.97 -17.55 -2.75
N GLU A 91 9.26 -17.45 -3.12
CA GLU A 91 9.68 -16.69 -4.31
C GLU A 91 9.15 -17.25 -5.64
N GLU A 92 8.87 -18.55 -5.68
CA GLU A 92 8.33 -19.28 -6.84
C GLU A 92 6.80 -19.41 -6.81
N ASP A 93 6.12 -18.86 -5.79
CA ASP A 93 4.68 -19.04 -5.55
C ASP A 93 4.26 -20.54 -5.49
N ASN A 94 5.15 -21.40 -5.03
CA ASN A 94 4.93 -22.84 -4.94
C ASN A 94 4.29 -23.25 -3.61
N TYR A 95 2.97 -23.08 -3.52
CA TYR A 95 2.20 -23.34 -2.31
C TYR A 95 2.15 -24.82 -1.89
N LYS A 96 2.44 -25.76 -2.80
CA LYS A 96 2.35 -27.21 -2.56
C LYS A 96 3.41 -27.73 -1.59
N VAL A 97 4.49 -26.96 -1.37
CA VAL A 97 5.57 -27.33 -0.46
C VAL A 97 5.18 -27.15 1.00
N PHE A 98 4.20 -26.28 1.29
CA PHE A 98 3.80 -26.00 2.66
C PHE A 98 2.83 -27.06 3.17
N PRO A 99 3.05 -27.63 4.37
CA PRO A 99 2.13 -28.60 4.97
C PRO A 99 0.72 -28.05 5.19
N ALA A 100 0.62 -26.75 5.47
CA ALA A 100 -0.64 -26.02 5.59
C ALA A 100 -0.42 -24.52 5.32
N GLU A 101 -1.50 -23.83 4.93
CA GLU A 101 -1.50 -22.39 4.63
C GLU A 101 -0.99 -21.54 5.80
N ILE A 102 -1.28 -21.94 7.05
CA ILE A 102 -0.84 -21.22 8.24
C ILE A 102 0.69 -21.13 8.35
N PHE A 103 1.42 -22.18 7.92
CA PHE A 103 2.88 -22.16 7.89
C PHE A 103 3.39 -21.20 6.82
N MET A 104 2.79 -21.23 5.63
CA MET A 104 3.12 -20.28 4.57
C MET A 104 2.94 -18.84 5.05
N LYS A 105 1.79 -18.49 5.65
CA LYS A 105 1.54 -17.15 6.19
C LYS A 105 2.57 -16.76 7.25
N GLY A 106 2.89 -17.66 8.18
CA GLY A 106 3.90 -17.41 9.22
C GLY A 106 5.30 -17.15 8.65
N PHE A 107 5.72 -17.95 7.67
CA PHE A 107 7.00 -17.76 6.98
C PHE A 107 7.00 -16.49 6.13
N LEU A 108 5.89 -16.19 5.45
CA LEU A 108 5.73 -14.97 4.68
C LEU A 108 5.84 -13.71 5.55
N LYS A 109 5.21 -13.69 6.74
CA LYS A 109 5.37 -12.60 7.72
C LYS A 109 6.82 -12.42 8.14
N THR A 110 7.48 -13.51 8.45
CA THR A 110 8.87 -13.49 8.91
C THR A 110 9.81 -13.02 7.80
N TYR A 111 9.57 -13.45 6.56
CA TYR A 111 10.33 -13.02 5.40
C TYR A 111 10.11 -11.54 5.08
N ALA A 112 8.86 -11.07 5.11
CA ALA A 112 8.52 -9.66 4.96
C ALA A 112 9.24 -8.79 6.00
N LYS A 113 9.22 -9.21 7.27
CA LYS A 113 9.93 -8.53 8.36
C LYS A 113 11.44 -8.44 8.10
N TYR A 114 12.06 -9.52 7.61
CA TYR A 114 13.47 -9.51 7.22
C TYR A 114 13.76 -8.52 6.09
N LEU A 115 12.87 -8.47 5.09
CA LEU A 115 12.96 -7.53 3.98
C LEU A 115 12.60 -6.09 4.38
N GLY A 116 12.21 -5.83 5.63
CA GLY A 116 11.84 -4.50 6.11
C GLY A 116 10.50 -4.00 5.56
N LEU A 117 9.63 -4.93 5.19
CA LEU A 117 8.28 -4.68 4.69
C LEU A 117 7.27 -4.85 5.85
N ASP A 118 6.09 -4.25 5.74
CA ASP A 118 4.98 -4.50 6.68
C ASP A 118 4.48 -5.95 6.51
N PRO A 119 4.65 -6.83 7.51
CA PRO A 119 4.25 -8.22 7.41
C PRO A 119 2.75 -8.42 7.18
N GLU A 120 1.91 -7.58 7.78
CA GLU A 120 0.48 -7.70 7.66
C GLU A 120 0.01 -7.20 6.29
N GLU A 121 0.64 -6.16 5.75
CA GLU A 121 0.37 -5.71 4.38
C GLU A 121 0.77 -6.77 3.36
N ILE A 122 1.97 -7.35 3.50
CA ILE A 122 2.44 -8.41 2.60
C ILE A 122 1.50 -9.59 2.64
N VAL A 123 1.11 -10.11 3.81
CA VAL A 123 0.17 -11.25 3.88
C VAL A 123 -1.20 -10.93 3.30
N ARG A 124 -1.75 -9.72 3.55
CA ARG A 124 -3.06 -9.33 3.01
C ARG A 124 -3.07 -9.23 1.49
N ASN A 125 -2.00 -8.69 0.91
CA ASN A 125 -1.91 -8.39 -0.53
C ASN A 125 -1.18 -9.48 -1.32
N TYR A 126 -0.63 -10.49 -0.64
CA TYR A 126 0.01 -11.62 -1.31
C TYR A 126 -1.02 -12.36 -2.12
N THR A 127 -0.72 -12.60 -3.40
CA THR A 127 -1.69 -13.27 -4.26
C THR A 127 -1.70 -14.77 -4.03
N TYR A 128 -2.34 -15.16 -2.94
CA TYR A 128 -2.66 -16.53 -2.63
C TYR A 128 -3.95 -16.91 -3.37
N THR A 129 -3.82 -17.57 -4.52
CA THR A 129 -4.92 -18.37 -5.05
C THR A 129 -5.00 -19.62 -4.20
N ALA A 130 -5.74 -19.53 -3.09
CA ALA A 130 -6.28 -20.72 -2.46
C ALA A 130 -7.13 -21.39 -3.53
N SER A 131 -6.67 -22.53 -4.05
CA SER A 131 -7.54 -23.43 -4.79
C SER A 131 -8.70 -23.77 -3.86
N GLN A 132 -9.86 -23.17 -4.13
CA GLN A 132 -11.17 -23.67 -3.69
C GLN A 132 -11.38 -25.07 -4.28
#